data_AF-A0A7C2LZ20-F1
#
_entry.id   AF-A0A7C2LZ20-F1
#
_cell.length_a   1.000
_cell.length_b   1.000
_cell.length_c   1.000
_cell.angle_alpha   90.00
_cell.angle_beta   90.00
_cell.angle_gamma   90.00
#
_symmetry.space_group_name_H-M   'P 1'
#
loop_
_entity.id
_entity.type
_entity.pdbx_description
1 polymer ?
#
loop_
_entity_poly.entity_id
_entity_poly.type
_entity_poly.pdbx_seq_one_letter_code
_entity_poly.pdbx_strand_id
1 'polypeptide(L)'
;MTRFFMLAGILLLLSIHAESQDVRKTLAMDFGWKFHLGEVEQARETNYDDSDWRDIRLPHDWSIELPFSEDAPAGGGGGYLPGGIGWYRKAFTLSPSDAAGKITIEAGSEGLEGATIEIKTSE
;
A
#
# COMPACT_ATOMS: atom_id res chain seq x y z
N MET A 1 49.97 22.03 -36.13
CA MET A 1 49.55 20.64 -35.79
C MET A 1 49.16 20.46 -34.31
N THR A 2 49.31 21.49 -33.47
CA THR A 2 48.90 21.48 -32.04
C THR A 2 47.46 21.89 -31.78
N ARG A 3 46.75 22.48 -32.76
CA ARG A 3 45.34 22.88 -32.61
C ARG A 3 44.33 21.74 -32.82
N PHE A 4 44.76 20.63 -33.43
CA PHE A 4 43.88 19.48 -33.69
C PHE A 4 43.74 18.56 -32.46
N PHE A 5 44.75 18.55 -31.56
CA PHE A 5 44.70 17.77 -30.32
C PHE A 5 43.82 18.39 -29.23
N MET A 6 43.54 19.71 -29.27
CA MET A 6 42.70 20.37 -28.28
C MET A 6 41.20 20.08 -28.45
N LEU A 7 40.75 19.78 -29.67
CA LEU A 7 39.33 19.47 -29.98
C LEU A 7 38.94 18.04 -29.55
N ALA A 8 39.88 17.10 -29.52
CA ALA A 8 39.62 15.74 -29.04
C ALA A 8 39.45 15.64 -27.51
N GLY A 9 40.09 16.55 -26.76
CA GLY A 9 39.98 16.59 -25.29
C GLY A 9 38.64 17.14 -24.78
N ILE A 10 37.98 18.01 -25.56
CA ILE A 10 36.69 18.62 -25.18
C ILE A 10 35.52 17.66 -25.46
N LEU A 11 35.63 16.78 -26.47
CA LEU A 11 34.60 15.76 -26.73
C LEU A 11 34.59 14.62 -25.69
N LEU A 12 35.70 14.37 -24.98
CA LEU A 12 35.79 13.31 -23.96
C LEU A 12 35.19 13.73 -22.59
N LEU A 13 35.02 15.04 -22.37
CA LEU A 13 34.42 15.62 -21.16
C LEU A 13 32.87 15.68 -21.21
N LEU A 14 32.27 15.28 -22.33
CA LEU A 14 30.83 15.07 -22.49
C LEU A 14 30.40 13.63 -22.17
N SER A 15 31.15 12.93 -21.32
CA SER A 15 30.62 11.77 -20.60
C SER A 15 29.53 12.27 -19.65
N ILE A 16 28.37 12.54 -20.24
CA ILE A 16 27.11 12.85 -19.57
C ILE A 16 26.93 11.75 -18.55
N HIS A 17 27.11 12.09 -17.28
CA HIS A 17 26.58 11.28 -16.20
C HIS A 17 25.07 11.43 -16.35
N ALA A 18 24.47 10.48 -17.07
CA ALA A 18 23.05 10.24 -16.97
C ALA A 18 22.84 9.72 -15.54
N GLU A 19 22.73 10.64 -14.58
CA GLU A 19 22.06 10.32 -13.34
C GLU A 19 20.69 9.82 -13.75
N SER A 20 20.47 8.51 -13.58
CA SER A 20 19.15 7.93 -13.60
C SER A 20 18.37 8.66 -12.52
N GLN A 21 17.59 9.67 -12.90
CA GLN A 21 16.60 10.21 -12.00
C GLN A 21 15.65 9.07 -11.68
N ASP A 22 15.75 8.57 -10.45
CA ASP A 22 14.81 7.62 -9.90
C ASP A 22 13.47 8.37 -9.76
N VAL A 23 12.69 8.34 -10.83
CA VAL A 23 11.40 9.02 -10.87
C VAL A 23 10.50 8.28 -9.90
N ARG A 24 10.25 8.89 -8.74
CA ARG A 24 9.31 8.38 -7.74
C ARG A 24 8.02 7.97 -8.45
N LYS A 25 7.72 6.67 -8.42
CA LYS A 25 6.44 6.13 -8.88
C LYS A 25 5.44 6.20 -7.73
N THR A 26 4.25 6.72 -8.03
CA THR A 26 3.12 6.72 -7.09
C THR A 26 2.04 5.85 -7.68
N LEU A 27 1.60 4.85 -6.92
CA LEU A 27 0.56 3.90 -7.31
C LEU A 27 -0.69 4.17 -6.47
N ALA A 28 -1.86 4.13 -7.12
CA ALA A 28 -3.13 4.19 -6.40
C ALA A 28 -3.30 2.92 -5.56
N MET A 29 -3.44 3.10 -4.25
CA MET A 29 -3.57 1.98 -3.30
C MET A 29 -5.03 1.74 -2.91
N ASP A 30 -6.00 2.36 -3.56
CA ASP A 30 -7.41 2.27 -3.14
C ASP A 30 -8.11 0.99 -3.64
N PHE A 31 -7.59 0.36 -4.69
CA PHE A 31 -8.28 -0.71 -5.42
C PHE A 31 -7.71 -2.09 -5.12
N GLY A 32 -8.52 -3.13 -5.29
CA GLY A 32 -8.08 -4.53 -5.21
C GLY A 32 -7.70 -4.94 -3.78
N TRP A 33 -8.48 -4.48 -2.81
CA TRP A 33 -8.43 -4.95 -1.44
C TRP A 33 -9.45 -6.06 -1.23
N LYS A 34 -9.10 -7.01 -0.37
CA LYS A 34 -9.97 -8.04 0.17
C LYS A 34 -10.33 -7.67 1.61
N PHE A 35 -11.60 -7.84 1.97
CA PHE A 35 -12.11 -7.55 3.31
C PHE A 35 -12.84 -8.77 3.91
N HIS A 36 -12.61 -8.99 5.20
CA HIS A 36 -13.33 -9.97 6.00
C HIS A 36 -13.66 -9.39 7.37
N LEU A 37 -14.94 -9.46 7.76
CA LEU A 37 -15.39 -9.07 9.10
C LEU A 37 -15.32 -10.26 10.05
N GLY A 38 -14.63 -10.09 11.18
CA GLY A 38 -14.43 -11.11 12.20
C GLY A 38 -13.00 -11.62 12.28
N GLU A 39 -12.72 -12.39 13.34
CA GLU A 39 -11.40 -12.97 13.60
C GLU A 39 -11.01 -14.04 12.59
N VAL A 40 -9.75 -14.01 12.14
CA VAL A 40 -9.15 -15.02 11.28
C VAL A 40 -7.70 -15.24 11.69
N GLU A 41 -7.42 -16.36 12.36
CA GLU A 41 -6.13 -16.65 13.00
C GLU A 41 -4.93 -16.58 12.03
N GLN A 42 -5.13 -17.01 10.79
CA GLN A 42 -4.08 -17.12 9.77
C GLN A 42 -4.15 -16.01 8.70
N ALA A 43 -5.02 -15.02 8.85
CA ALA A 43 -5.19 -13.94 7.87
C ALA A 43 -3.96 -13.06 7.67
N ARG A 44 -2.94 -13.18 8.52
CA ARG A 44 -1.65 -12.50 8.36
C ARG A 44 -0.66 -13.27 7.48
N GLU A 45 -0.88 -14.56 7.20
CA GLU A 45 0.07 -15.38 6.45
C GLU A 45 0.01 -15.06 4.94
N THR A 46 1.17 -15.06 4.27
CA THR A 46 1.28 -14.68 2.85
C THR A 46 0.58 -15.67 1.92
N ASN A 47 0.49 -16.93 2.33
CA ASN A 47 -0.12 -18.04 1.59
C ASN A 47 -1.57 -18.33 2.02
N TYR A 48 -2.17 -17.51 2.88
CA TYR A 48 -3.58 -17.66 3.25
C TYR A 48 -4.49 -17.43 2.03
N ASP A 49 -5.44 -18.34 1.83
CA ASP A 49 -6.44 -18.26 0.75
C ASP A 49 -7.56 -17.29 1.16
N ASP A 50 -7.55 -16.10 0.57
CA ASP A 50 -8.57 -15.07 0.74
C ASP A 50 -9.53 -14.98 -0.44
N SER A 51 -9.65 -16.04 -1.25
CA SER A 51 -10.52 -16.06 -2.44
C SER A 51 -12.00 -15.82 -2.13
N ASP A 52 -12.45 -16.27 -0.95
CA ASP A 52 -13.83 -16.08 -0.46
C ASP A 52 -14.06 -14.70 0.18
N TRP A 53 -13.02 -13.87 0.31
CA TRP A 53 -13.15 -12.54 0.91
C TRP A 53 -13.77 -11.53 -0.06
N ARG A 54 -14.44 -10.52 0.50
CA ARG A 54 -15.12 -9.51 -0.29
C ARG A 54 -14.12 -8.59 -0.96
N ASP A 55 -14.24 -8.40 -2.28
CA ASP A 55 -13.54 -7.34 -2.99
C ASP A 55 -14.12 -5.97 -2.61
N ILE A 56 -13.24 -5.08 -2.16
CA ILE A 56 -13.60 -3.71 -1.76
C ILE A 56 -12.63 -2.69 -2.36
N ARG A 57 -13.04 -1.42 -2.25
CA ARG A 57 -12.24 -0.26 -2.59
C ARG A 57 -12.19 0.67 -1.37
N LEU A 58 -11.02 1.24 -1.10
CA LEU A 58 -10.85 2.25 -0.06
C LEU A 58 -11.27 3.66 -0.54
N PRO A 59 -11.68 4.55 0.39
CA PRO A 59 -11.94 4.30 1.80
C PRO A 59 -13.16 3.40 2.02
N HIS A 60 -13.13 2.60 3.09
CA HIS A 60 -14.19 1.64 3.42
C HIS A 60 -14.45 1.64 4.93
N ASP A 61 -15.70 1.85 5.30
CA ASP A 61 -16.20 1.71 6.67
C ASP A 61 -17.14 0.51 6.68
N TRP A 62 -16.80 -0.54 7.44
CA TRP A 62 -17.63 -1.73 7.49
C TRP A 62 -18.78 -1.61 8.50
N SER A 63 -18.65 -0.72 9.49
CA SER A 63 -19.63 -0.60 10.57
C SER A 63 -20.95 -0.03 10.06
N ILE A 64 -20.89 0.88 9.08
CA ILE A 64 -22.07 1.51 8.46
C ILE A 64 -22.97 0.52 7.70
N GLU A 65 -22.43 -0.65 7.35
CA GLU A 65 -23.18 -1.71 6.67
C GLU A 65 -23.95 -2.62 7.64
N LEU A 66 -23.66 -2.51 8.93
CA LEU A 66 -24.29 -3.32 9.97
C LEU A 66 -25.60 -2.68 10.45
N PRO A 67 -26.56 -3.49 10.91
CA PRO A 67 -27.77 -2.94 11.53
C PRO A 67 -27.43 -2.18 12.80
N PHE A 68 -28.16 -1.10 13.06
CA PHE A 68 -28.12 -0.39 14.33
C PHE A 68 -28.50 -1.32 15.49
N SER A 69 -27.87 -1.13 16.64
CA SER A 69 -28.13 -1.86 17.88
C SER A 69 -28.05 -0.93 19.09
N GLU A 70 -29.11 -0.89 19.89
CA GLU A 70 -29.12 -0.11 21.15
C GLU A 70 -28.03 -0.57 22.13
N ASP A 71 -27.64 -1.84 22.04
CA ASP A 71 -26.58 -2.46 22.84
C ASP A 71 -25.18 -2.34 22.22
N ALA A 72 -25.03 -1.62 21.09
CA ALA A 72 -23.73 -1.42 20.47
C ALA A 72 -22.76 -0.74 21.46
N PRO A 73 -21.53 -1.27 21.65
CA PRO A 73 -20.58 -0.72 22.64
C PRO A 73 -20.23 0.75 22.42
N ALA A 74 -20.31 1.23 21.18
CA ALA A 74 -20.04 2.61 20.82
C ALA A 74 -21.14 3.59 21.30
N GLY A 75 -22.32 3.08 21.67
CA GLY A 75 -23.47 3.85 22.12
C GLY A 75 -23.90 4.94 21.14
N GLY A 76 -24.62 5.95 21.65
CA GLY A 76 -25.12 7.05 20.82
C GLY A 76 -24.01 7.91 20.18
N GLY A 77 -22.84 8.01 20.81
CA GLY A 77 -21.69 8.75 20.27
C GLY A 77 -21.11 8.11 19.01
N GLY A 78 -21.14 6.77 18.92
CA GLY A 78 -20.78 6.01 17.72
C GLY A 78 -21.99 5.63 16.84
N GLY A 79 -23.11 6.33 17.00
CA GLY A 79 -24.30 6.12 16.17
C GLY A 79 -24.98 4.76 16.35
N TYR A 80 -24.78 4.07 17.47
CA TYR A 80 -25.34 2.73 17.74
C TYR A 80 -24.95 1.68 16.69
N LEU A 81 -23.81 1.86 16.02
CA LEU A 81 -23.28 0.89 15.08
C LEU A 81 -22.36 -0.11 15.80
N PRO A 82 -22.53 -1.42 15.58
CA PRO A 82 -21.57 -2.41 16.04
C PRO A 82 -20.19 -2.21 15.39
N GLY A 83 -19.14 -2.47 16.17
CA GLY A 83 -17.76 -2.55 15.68
C GLY A 83 -17.27 -3.99 15.65
N GLY A 84 -15.96 -4.16 15.83
CA GLY A 84 -15.31 -5.47 15.91
C GLY A 84 -13.98 -5.46 15.18
N ILE A 85 -13.48 -6.65 14.88
CA ILE A 85 -12.22 -6.82 14.16
C ILE A 85 -12.53 -7.06 12.69
N GLY A 86 -11.87 -6.29 11.82
CA GLY A 86 -11.96 -6.40 10.37
C GLY A 86 -10.57 -6.57 9.77
N TRP A 87 -10.44 -7.52 8.85
CA TRP A 87 -9.20 -7.76 8.13
C TRP A 87 -9.22 -7.13 6.75
N TYR A 88 -8.09 -6.52 6.37
CA TYR A 88 -7.83 -5.96 5.06
C TYR A 88 -6.59 -6.64 4.47
N ARG A 89 -6.73 -7.24 3.29
CA ARG A 89 -5.62 -7.90 2.58
C ARG A 89 -5.47 -7.32 1.18
N LYS A 90 -4.22 -7.08 0.78
CA LYS A 90 -3.89 -6.65 -0.58
C LYS A 90 -2.57 -7.26 -1.01
N ALA A 91 -2.62 -8.07 -2.07
CA ALA A 91 -1.45 -8.50 -2.80
C ALA A 91 -1.15 -7.51 -3.94
N PHE A 92 0.13 -7.17 -4.12
CA PHE A 92 0.60 -6.42 -5.26
C PHE A 92 2.03 -6.84 -5.61
N THR A 93 2.40 -6.68 -6.88
CA THR A 93 3.71 -7.06 -7.40
C THR A 93 4.51 -5.81 -7.75
N LEU A 94 5.81 -5.83 -7.44
CA LEU A 94 6.75 -4.81 -7.87
C LEU A 94 7.66 -5.39 -8.94
N SER A 95 8.09 -4.57 -9.90
CA SER A 95 9.16 -4.96 -10.81
C SER A 95 10.48 -5.10 -10.01
N PRO A 96 11.44 -5.92 -10.46
CA PRO A 96 12.73 -6.05 -9.78
C PRO A 96 13.47 -4.71 -9.59
N SER A 97 13.32 -3.77 -10.54
CA SER A 97 13.88 -2.42 -10.42
C SER A 97 13.19 -1.59 -9.34
N ASP A 98 11.87 -1.71 -9.19
CA ASP A 98 11.12 -0.95 -8.19
C ASP A 98 11.36 -1.50 -6.77
N ALA A 99 11.47 -2.83 -6.65
CA ALA A 99 11.76 -3.50 -5.38
C ALA A 99 13.15 -3.20 -4.81
N ALA A 100 14.10 -2.79 -5.66
CA ALA A 100 15.45 -2.36 -5.23
C ALA A 100 15.46 -0.94 -4.62
N GLY A 101 14.41 -0.16 -4.86
CA GLY A 101 14.28 1.21 -4.36
C GLY A 101 13.66 1.31 -2.97
N LYS A 102 13.47 2.55 -2.50
CA LYS A 102 12.73 2.82 -1.26
C LYS A 102 11.23 2.70 -1.52
N ILE A 103 10.57 1.82 -0.78
CA ILE A 103 9.11 1.66 -0.81
C ILE A 103 8.50 2.41 0.38
N THR A 104 7.38 3.10 0.16
CA THR A 104 6.62 3.79 1.21
C THR A 104 5.14 3.56 0.97
N ILE A 105 4.41 3.15 2.02
CA ILE A 105 2.94 3.09 2.02
C ILE A 105 2.44 4.29 2.81
N GLU A 106 1.62 5.11 2.15
CA GLU A 106 0.98 6.27 2.76
C GLU A 106 -0.48 5.92 3.05
N ALA A 107 -0.86 5.97 4.32
CA ALA A 107 -2.25 5.82 4.75
C ALA A 107 -2.85 7.20 5.02
N GLY A 108 -4.14 7.37 4.72
CA GLY A 108 -4.89 8.57 5.09
C GLY A 108 -4.90 8.76 6.61
N SER A 109 -4.97 10.01 7.06
CA SER A 109 -4.87 10.38 8.49
C SER A 109 -6.12 10.07 9.32
N GLU A 110 -7.21 9.61 8.69
CA GLU A 110 -8.50 9.39 9.33
C GLU A 110 -8.87 7.90 9.25
N GLY A 111 -9.26 7.29 10.38
CA GLY A 111 -9.89 5.96 10.40
C GLY A 111 -9.02 4.76 10.77
N LEU A 112 -7.77 4.93 11.18
CA LEU A 112 -6.94 3.84 11.71
C LEU A 112 -6.83 3.93 13.25
N GLU A 113 -7.85 3.46 13.95
CA GLU A 113 -7.78 3.27 15.41
C GLU A 113 -7.56 1.79 15.73
N GLY A 114 -6.56 1.47 16.56
CA GLY A 114 -6.24 0.10 16.94
C GLY A 114 -5.73 -0.81 15.81
N ALA A 115 -5.34 -0.23 14.66
CA ALA A 115 -4.87 -1.00 13.51
C ALA A 115 -3.44 -1.53 13.70
N THR A 116 -3.22 -2.77 13.27
CA THR A 116 -1.89 -3.36 13.07
C THR A 116 -1.65 -3.52 11.57
N ILE A 117 -0.53 -2.98 11.06
CA ILE A 117 -0.16 -3.06 9.65
C ILE A 117 1.04 -4.01 9.51
N GLU A 118 0.88 -5.08 8.75
CA GLU A 118 1.95 -6.01 8.39
C GLU A 118 2.20 -5.97 6.87
N ILE A 119 3.46 -5.81 6.47
CA ILE A 119 3.91 -5.92 5.07
C ILE A 119 4.87 -7.10 5.01
N LYS A 120 4.55 -8.09 4.18
CA LYS A 120 5.36 -9.30 4.00
C LYS A 120 5.70 -9.49 2.53
N THR A 121 6.91 -9.93 2.26
CA THR A 121 7.34 -10.36 0.93
C THR A 121 7.23 -11.88 0.86
N SER A 122 6.61 -12.39 -0.21
CA SER A 122 6.72 -13.80 -0.58
C SER A 122 8.04 -14.01 -1.33
N GLU A 123 8.82 -15.01 -0.92
CA GLU A 123 9.98 -15.49 -1.68
C GLU A 123 9.57 -16.17 -3.00
#